data_AF-A0A9E9ME98-F1
#
_entry.id   AF-A0A9E9ME98-F1
#
_cell.length_a   1.000
_cell.length_b   1.000
_cell.length_c   1.000
_cell.angle_alpha   90.00
_cell.angle_beta   90.00
_cell.angle_gamma   90.00
#
_symmetry.space_group_name_H-M   'P 1'
#
loop_
_entity.id
_entity.type
_entity.pdbx_description
1 polymer ?
#
loop_
_entity_poly.entity_id
_entity_poly.type
_entity_poly.pdbx_seq_one_letter_code
_entity_poly.pdbx_strand_id
1 'polypeptide(L)' 'MGEFNVYGIYVPALLVQAIFAYICFRWLSPLTNKWIAQGWIALPSIFNLCFYLLLLLVIHQIFVGLGA' A
#
# COMPACT_ATOMS: atom_id res chain seq x y z
N MET A 1 25.10 -17.90 7.75
CA MET A 1 24.04 -17.75 8.77
C MET A 1 24.03 -16.29 9.20
N GLY A 2 23.48 -15.42 8.35
CA GLY A 2 23.35 -14.00 8.69
C GLY A 2 22.21 -13.86 9.68
N GLU A 3 22.45 -13.19 10.80
CA GLU A 3 21.43 -12.87 11.80
C GLU A 3 20.17 -12.37 11.09
N PHE A 4 19.12 -13.17 11.14
CA PHE A 4 17.83 -12.88 10.55
C PHE A 4 17.17 -11.81 11.43
N ASN A 5 17.67 -10.57 11.35
CA ASN A 5 17.25 -9.46 12.19
C ASN A 5 15.93 -8.88 11.68
N VAL A 6 14.86 -9.68 11.82
CA VAL A 6 13.49 -9.32 11.45
C VAL A 6 13.11 -7.97 12.06
N TYR A 7 13.54 -7.73 13.31
CA TYR A 7 13.19 -6.53 14.06
C TYR A 7 14.01 -5.29 13.67
N GLY A 8 15.29 -5.44 13.37
CA GLY A 8 16.20 -4.31 13.12
C GLY A 8 16.10 -3.74 11.71
N ILE A 9 15.70 -4.53 10.71
CA ILE A 9 15.71 -4.12 9.30
C ILE A 9 14.34 -4.28 8.65
N TYR A 10 13.65 -5.40 8.88
CA TYR A 10 12.42 -5.72 8.16
C TYR A 10 11.21 -4.93 8.67
N VAL A 11 11.02 -4.87 9.99
CA VAL A 11 9.94 -4.08 10.61
C VAL A 11 10.01 -2.59 10.20
N PRO A 12 11.17 -1.89 10.29
CA PRO A 12 11.25 -0.52 9.84
C PRO A 12 11.07 -0.37 8.33
N ALA A 13 11.56 -1.31 7.51
CA ALA A 13 11.33 -1.28 6.06
C ALA A 13 9.83 -1.43 5.70
N LEU A 14 9.10 -2.33 6.37
CA LEU A 14 7.64 -2.48 6.19
C LEU A 14 6.89 -1.21 6.62
N LEU A 15 7.31 -0.54 7.70
CA LEU A 15 6.73 0.74 8.09
C LEU A 15 6.93 1.81 7.02
N VAL A 16 8.14 1.91 6.47
CA VAL A 16 8.44 2.85 5.39
C VAL A 16 7.58 2.54 4.16
N GLN A 17 7.46 1.27 3.76
CA GLN A 17 6.58 0.85 2.66
C GLN A 17 5.11 1.22 2.92
N ALA A 18 4.61 1.04 4.15
CA ALA A 18 3.25 1.41 4.52
C ALA A 18 3.03 2.94 4.46
N ILE A 19 4.00 3.74 4.88
CA ILE A 19 3.94 5.21 4.76
C ILE A 19 3.88 5.61 3.28
N PHE A 20 4.74 5.05 2.43
CA PHE A 20 4.70 5.32 1.00
C PHE A 20 3.37 4.90 0.36
N ALA A 21 2.84 3.73 0.74
CA ALA A 21 1.56 3.24 0.24
C ALA A 21 0.42 4.18 0.66
N TYR A 22 0.45 4.70 1.89
CA TYR A 22 -0.51 5.68 2.37
C TYR A 22 -0.43 7.02 1.61
N ILE A 23 0.78 7.51 1.31
CA ILE A 23 0.96 8.74 0.52
C ILE A 23 0.36 8.55 -0.87
N CYS A 24 0.68 7.46 -1.58
CA CYS A 24 0.07 7.16 -2.87
C CYS A 24 -1.45 7.02 -2.76
N PHE A 25 -1.95 6.31 -1.74
CA PHE A 25 -3.38 6.14 -1.50
C PHE A 25 -4.08 7.49 -1.32
N ARG A 26 -3.46 8.44 -0.62
CA ARG A 26 -4.01 9.79 -0.41
C ARG A 26 -4.05 10.61 -1.70
N TRP A 27 -3.09 10.44 -2.59
CA TRP A 27 -3.11 11.06 -3.92
C TRP A 27 -4.16 10.44 -4.84
N LEU A 28 -4.41 9.13 -4.71
CA LEU A 28 -5.40 8.39 -5.50
C LEU A 28 -6.82 8.48 -4.91
N SER A 29 -6.96 8.82 -3.63
CA SER A 29 -8.25 9.02 -2.94
C SER A 29 -9.24 9.92 -3.72
N PRO A 30 -8.86 11.09 -4.28
CA PRO A 30 -9.78 11.90 -5.08
C PRO A 30 -10.20 11.24 -6.41
N LEU A 31 -9.35 10.41 -7.02
CA LEU A 31 -9.72 9.63 -8.21
C LEU A 31 -10.74 8.55 -7.84
N THR A 32 -10.44 7.79 -6.80
CA THR A 32 -11.32 6.74 -6.27
C THR A 32 -12.66 7.32 -5.78
N ASN A 33 -12.67 8.48 -5.12
CA ASN A 33 -13.92 9.13 -4.70
C ASN A 33 -14.82 9.53 -5.87
N LYS A 34 -14.24 9.95 -7.01
CA LYS A 34 -15.03 10.24 -8.22
C LYS A 34 -15.70 8.97 -8.76
N TRP A 35 -14.99 7.84 -8.74
CA TRP A 35 -15.52 6.55 -9.18
C TRP A 35 -16.60 6.01 -8.23
N ILE A 36 -16.41 6.18 -6.93
CA ILE A 36 -17.42 5.86 -5.90
C ILE A 36 -18.67 6.74 -6.11
N ALA A 37 -18.49 8.05 -6.34
CA ALA A 37 -19.60 8.98 -6.55
C ALA A 37 -20.41 8.68 -7.83
N GLN A 38 -19.81 8.03 -8.83
CA GLN A 38 -20.52 7.53 -10.01
C GLN A 38 -21.37 6.27 -9.73
N GLY A 39 -21.46 5.81 -8.48
CA GLY A 39 -22.32 4.69 -8.08
C GLY A 39 -21.80 3.31 -8.51
N TRP A 40 -20.56 3.22 -8.99
CA TRP A 40 -19.96 1.95 -9.41
C TRP A 40 -19.60 1.01 -8.25
N ILE A 41 -19.52 1.54 -7.02
CA ILE A 41 -19.03 0.80 -5.85
C ILE A 41 -20.09 0.82 -4.76
N ALA A 42 -20.71 -0.33 -4.50
CA ALA A 42 -21.75 -0.49 -3.49
C ALA A 42 -21.24 -0.32 -2.03
N LEU A 43 -19.94 -0.58 -1.80
CA LEU A 43 -19.30 -0.57 -0.47
C LEU A 43 -17.97 0.20 -0.52
N PRO A 44 -17.98 1.53 -0.32
CA PRO A 44 -16.80 2.38 -0.48
C PRO A 44 -15.68 2.08 0.53
N SER A 45 -15.99 1.69 1.77
CA SER A 45 -14.99 1.31 2.76
C SER A 45 -14.18 0.08 2.36
N ILE A 46 -14.84 -0.97 1.83
CA ILE A 46 -14.16 -2.20 1.41
C ILE A 46 -13.30 -1.93 0.19
N PHE A 47 -13.78 -1.12 -0.75
CA PHE A 47 -13.00 -0.73 -1.93
C PHE A 47 -11.73 0.02 -1.53
N ASN A 48 -11.84 1.00 -0.63
CA ASN A 48 -10.68 1.76 -0.15
C ASN A 48 -9.66 0.87 0.56
N LEU A 49 -10.11 -0.08 1.39
CA LEU A 49 -9.23 -1.08 2.01
C LEU A 49 -8.53 -1.95 0.98
N CYS A 50 -9.28 -2.49 0.02
CA CYS A 50 -8.73 -3.36 -1.02
C CYS A 50 -7.73 -2.61 -1.92
N PHE A 51 -8.06 -1.36 -2.26
CA PHE A 51 -7.20 -0.48 -3.04
C PHE A 51 -5.91 -0.13 -2.29
N TYR A 52 -6.00 0.12 -0.98
CA TYR A 52 -4.84 0.32 -0.12
C TYR A 52 -3.94 -0.93 -0.05
N LEU A 53 -4.54 -2.11 0.12
CA LEU A 53 -3.80 -3.38 0.13
C LEU A 53 -3.10 -3.65 -1.21
N LEU A 54 -3.75 -3.38 -2.34
CA LEU A 54 -3.12 -3.47 -3.66
C LEU A 54 -1.94 -2.52 -3.78
N LEU A 55 -2.08 -1.27 -3.35
CA LEU A 55 -0.97 -0.31 -3.33
C LEU A 55 0.20 -0.80 -2.49
N LEU A 56 -0.10 -1.31 -1.29
CA LEU A 56 0.92 -1.84 -0.40
C LEU A 56 1.66 -3.02 -1.03
N LEU A 57 0.94 -3.91 -1.72
CA LEU A 57 1.52 -5.04 -2.44
C LEU A 57 2.40 -4.58 -3.62
N VAL A 58 1.96 -3.58 -4.39
CA VAL A 58 2.77 -2.97 -5.47
C VAL A 58 4.05 -2.34 -4.93
N ILE A 59 3.95 -1.53 -3.86
CA ILE A 59 5.14 -0.92 -3.22
C ILE A 59 6.08 -1.99 -2.68
N HIS A 60 5.54 -3.05 -2.08
CA HIS A 60 6.33 -4.18 -1.60
C HIS A 60 7.06 -4.89 -2.75
N GLN A 61 6.37 -5.17 -3.86
CA GLN A 61 6.98 -5.76 -5.06
C GLN A 61 8.06 -4.86 -5.66
N ILE A 62 7.84 -3.55 -5.73
CA ILE A 62 8.87 -2.59 -6.20
C ILE A 62 10.08 -2.64 -5.28
N PHE A 63 9.88 -2.64 -3.96
CA PHE A 63 11.00 -2.66 -3.01
C PHE A 63 11.78 -3.98 -3.06
N VAL A 64 11.09 -5.12 -3.16
CA VAL A 64 11.73 -6.44 -3.32
C VAL A 64 12.44 -6.54 -4.66
N GLY A 65 11.84 -6.06 -5.75
CA GLY A 65 12.42 -6.09 -7.09
C GLY A 65 13.54 -5.08 -7.33
N LEU A 66 13.53 -3.93 -6.64
CA LEU A 66 14.61 -2.94 -6.65
C LEU A 66 15.79 -3.36 -5.76
N GLY A 67 15.52 -4.18 -4.73
CA GLY A 67 16.54 -4.73 -3.83
C GLY A 67 17.14 -6.08 -4.27
N ALA A 68 16.69 -6.63 -5.41
CA ALA A 68 17.20 -7.84 -6.04
C ALA A 68 18.24 -7.51 -7.13
#